data_AF-A0A7C3IS02-F1
#
_entry.id   AF-A0A7C3IS02-F1
#
_cell.length_a   1.000
_cell.length_b   1.000
_cell.length_c   1.000
_cell.angle_alpha   90.00
_cell.angle_beta   90.00
_cell.angle_gamma   90.00
#
_symmetry.space_group_name_H-M   'P 1'
#
loop_
_entity.id
_entity.type
_entity.pdbx_description
1 polymer ?
#
loop_
_entity_poly.entity_id
_entity_poly.type
_entity_poly.pdbx_seq_one_letter_code
_entity_poly.pdbx_strand_id
1 'polypeptide(L)'
;MPINNGDFILVDYVLKVKDTGEVFDVTIENEAKAANAYSPDQSYEPRLVAVGQGWMLKGIDEALVGAEEGQEKEIDLAPEKAFGERDGTKVRIVPARELTKQGITPKPGARIEVGGQLATIRSVGSGRVTIDFNHPLAGKQLSAKIYVRKVVTEPAERIRELIHRRIRGIPKERFIISMVGNLVTIEMPEEAFTAEDIQFAKKGLAKEISKYFPDVATVQFVESHVLKQPAKPAPQPEAPAKETPAEGTEAKAPQ
;
A
#
# COMPACT_ATOMS: atom_id res chain seq x y z
N MET A 1 6.29 -19.68 16.95
CA MET A 1 7.38 -20.14 16.06
C MET A 1 8.26 -18.95 15.77
N PRO A 2 9.59 -19.12 15.71
CA PRO A 2 10.48 -18.02 15.36
C PRO A 2 10.26 -17.59 13.91
N ILE A 3 10.30 -16.28 13.69
CA ILE A 3 10.15 -15.64 12.39
C ILE A 3 11.42 -15.88 11.55
N ASN A 4 11.25 -16.25 10.28
CA ASN A 4 12.33 -16.51 9.34
C ASN A 4 12.28 -15.54 8.15
N ASN A 5 13.37 -15.53 7.36
CA ASN A 5 13.39 -14.82 6.09
C ASN A 5 12.27 -15.33 5.17
N GLY A 6 11.53 -14.40 4.57
CA GLY A 6 10.38 -14.69 3.71
C GLY A 6 9.05 -14.77 4.44
N ASP A 7 9.02 -14.78 5.77
CA ASP A 7 7.77 -14.73 6.53
C ASP A 7 7.10 -13.35 6.39
N PHE A 8 5.77 -13.38 6.38
CA PHE A 8 4.93 -12.20 6.33
C PHE A 8 4.47 -11.89 7.74
N ILE A 9 4.72 -10.67 8.20
CA ILE A 9 4.34 -10.24 9.54
C ILE A 9 3.67 -8.86 9.48
N LEU A 10 2.77 -8.62 10.43
CA LEU A 10 2.24 -7.31 10.73
C LEU A 10 2.99 -6.75 11.93
N VAL A 11 3.59 -5.57 11.75
CA VAL A 11 4.36 -4.90 12.80
C VAL A 11 3.81 -3.51 13.06
N ASP A 12 3.70 -3.17 14.34
CA ASP A 12 3.67 -1.78 14.76
C ASP A 12 5.08 -1.30 15.08
N TYR A 13 5.36 -0.02 14.92
CA TYR A 13 6.63 0.54 15.32
C TYR A 13 6.58 2.04 15.62
N VAL A 14 7.63 2.49 16.31
CA VAL A 14 7.98 3.90 16.50
C VAL A 14 9.46 4.06 16.17
N LEU A 15 9.77 4.84 15.14
CA LEU A 15 11.15 5.11 14.71
C LEU A 15 11.54 6.53 15.09
N LYS A 16 12.67 6.66 15.79
CA LYS A 16 13.15 7.92 16.35
C LYS A 16 14.60 8.19 15.95
N VAL A 17 14.96 9.45 15.82
CA VAL A 17 16.37 9.85 15.86
C VAL A 17 16.86 9.72 17.30
N LYS A 18 17.90 8.91 17.54
CA LYS A 18 18.34 8.54 18.89
C LYS A 18 18.76 9.76 19.72
N ASP A 19 19.50 10.67 19.11
CA ASP A 19 20.06 11.83 19.82
C ASP A 19 19.01 12.89 20.18
N THR A 20 18.01 13.09 19.33
CA THR A 20 17.00 14.15 19.52
C THR A 20 15.68 13.65 20.08
N GLY A 21 15.44 12.33 20.03
CA GLY A 21 14.15 11.72 20.37
C GLY A 21 13.04 12.01 19.35
N GLU A 22 13.35 12.69 18.23
CA GLU A 22 12.39 13.07 17.20
C GLU A 22 11.83 11.83 16.50
N VAL A 23 10.51 11.64 16.57
CA VAL A 23 9.80 10.57 15.86
C VAL A 23 9.64 10.97 14.40
N PHE A 24 10.14 10.14 13.49
CA PHE A 24 10.07 10.42 12.05
C PHE A 24 9.18 9.43 11.27
N ASP A 25 8.88 8.27 11.83
CA ASP A 25 7.90 7.32 11.30
C ASP A 25 7.28 6.50 12.44
N VAL A 26 5.97 6.29 12.39
CA VAL A 26 5.20 5.65 13.46
C VAL A 26 3.89 5.09 12.92
N THR A 27 3.51 3.89 13.37
CA THR A 27 2.25 3.24 12.98
C THR A 27 1.18 3.33 14.07
N ILE A 28 1.55 3.71 15.29
CA ILE A 28 0.64 3.77 16.45
C ILE A 28 0.14 5.21 16.62
N GLU A 29 -1.17 5.43 16.47
CA GLU A 29 -1.78 6.76 16.50
C GLU A 29 -1.52 7.53 17.81
N ASN A 30 -1.66 6.84 18.95
CA ASN A 30 -1.46 7.46 20.27
C ASN A 30 -0.01 7.92 20.47
N GLU A 31 0.96 7.13 19.99
CA GLU A 31 2.38 7.49 20.02
C GLU A 31 2.66 8.66 19.08
N ALA A 32 2.04 8.68 17.89
CA ALA A 32 2.16 9.79 16.96
C ALA A 32 1.64 11.10 17.56
N LYS A 33 0.48 11.06 18.24
CA LYS A 33 -0.09 12.21 18.95
C LYS A 33 0.81 12.67 20.09
N ALA A 34 1.31 11.75 20.91
CA ALA A 34 2.22 12.07 22.02
C ALA A 34 3.54 12.70 21.54
N ALA A 35 4.01 12.31 20.36
CA ALA A 35 5.23 12.82 19.76
C ALA A 35 5.05 14.08 18.89
N ASN A 36 3.84 14.65 18.80
CA ASN A 36 3.49 15.72 17.84
C ASN A 36 3.82 15.36 16.37
N ALA A 37 3.75 14.07 16.03
CA ALA A 37 3.99 13.52 14.71
C ALA A 37 2.69 13.01 14.04
N TYR A 38 1.53 13.35 14.61
CA TYR A 38 0.23 12.94 14.08
C TYR A 38 -0.10 13.67 12.77
N SER A 39 -0.58 12.91 11.78
CA SER A 39 -1.11 13.42 10.51
C SER A 39 -2.49 12.82 10.24
N PRO A 40 -3.52 13.64 9.92
CA PRO A 40 -4.86 13.13 9.64
C PRO A 40 -4.94 12.32 8.33
N ASP A 41 -4.00 12.53 7.40
CA ASP A 41 -3.97 11.82 6.11
C ASP A 41 -3.27 10.45 6.21
N GLN A 42 -2.70 10.12 7.37
CA GLN A 42 -1.99 8.87 7.60
C GLN A 42 -2.89 7.83 8.27
N SER A 43 -2.91 6.61 7.70
CA SER A 43 -3.49 5.44 8.37
C SER A 43 -2.52 4.91 9.43
N TYR A 44 -3.00 4.81 10.67
CA TYR A 44 -2.26 4.27 11.81
C TYR A 44 -2.69 2.82 12.08
N GLU A 45 -2.01 1.89 11.43
CA GLU A 45 -2.28 0.47 11.52
C GLU A 45 -0.99 -0.35 11.38
N PRO A 46 -0.97 -1.61 11.85
CA PRO A 46 0.19 -2.48 11.67
C PRO A 46 0.59 -2.61 10.21
N ARG A 47 1.88 -2.39 9.92
CA ARG A 47 2.43 -2.44 8.58
C ARG A 47 2.82 -3.87 8.22
N LEU A 48 2.42 -4.32 7.02
CA LEU A 48 2.91 -5.56 6.45
C LEU A 48 4.41 -5.47 6.12
N VAL A 49 5.17 -6.44 6.60
CA VAL A 49 6.59 -6.63 6.31
C VAL A 49 6.83 -8.07 5.85
N ALA A 50 7.50 -8.22 4.70
CA ALA A 50 8.11 -9.47 4.30
C ALA A 50 9.55 -9.50 4.81
N VAL A 51 9.83 -10.35 5.80
CA VAL A 51 11.09 -10.32 6.55
C VAL A 51 12.26 -10.74 5.67
N GLY A 52 13.36 -9.99 5.75
CA GLY A 52 14.58 -10.23 4.96
C GLY A 52 14.44 -9.83 3.49
N GLN A 53 13.36 -9.14 3.10
CA GLN A 53 13.12 -8.69 1.73
C GLN A 53 13.44 -7.20 1.52
N GLY A 54 14.03 -6.53 2.52
CA GLY A 54 14.41 -5.12 2.42
C GLY A 54 13.22 -4.17 2.44
N TRP A 55 12.11 -4.57 3.07
CA TRP A 55 10.92 -3.72 3.21
C TRP A 55 11.03 -2.73 4.38
N MET A 56 11.97 -2.99 5.29
CA MET A 56 12.33 -2.14 6.42
C MET A 56 13.80 -1.75 6.33
N LEU A 57 14.24 -0.82 7.20
CA LEU A 57 15.66 -0.51 7.36
C LEU A 57 16.45 -1.80 7.64
N LYS A 58 17.66 -1.90 7.11
CA LYS A 58 18.48 -3.13 7.18
C LYS A 58 18.59 -3.69 8.60
N GLY A 59 18.88 -2.86 9.59
CA GLY A 59 19.00 -3.33 10.97
C GLY A 59 17.67 -3.73 11.61
N ILE A 60 16.54 -3.18 11.15
CA ILE A 60 15.20 -3.64 11.56
C ILE A 60 14.91 -5.01 10.96
N ASP A 61 15.17 -5.18 9.67
CA ASP A 61 14.93 -6.43 8.95
C ASP A 61 15.77 -7.58 9.56
N GLU A 62 17.05 -7.31 9.86
CA GLU A 62 17.93 -8.25 10.57
C GLU A 62 17.41 -8.59 11.98
N ALA A 63 16.91 -7.61 12.73
CA ALA A 63 16.45 -7.81 14.09
C ALA A 63 15.11 -8.56 14.19
N LEU A 64 14.31 -8.58 13.12
CA LEU A 64 13.05 -9.31 13.04
C LEU A 64 13.27 -10.82 12.84
N VAL A 65 14.40 -11.24 12.29
CA VAL A 65 14.75 -12.67 12.18
C VAL A 65 14.92 -13.27 13.58
N GLY A 66 14.27 -14.41 13.81
CA GLY A 66 14.22 -15.07 15.12
C GLY A 66 13.33 -14.38 16.15
N ALA A 67 12.64 -13.29 15.79
CA ALA A 67 11.60 -12.72 16.65
C ALA A 67 10.38 -13.66 16.74
N GLU A 68 9.50 -13.41 17.70
CA GLU A 68 8.26 -14.17 17.86
C GLU A 68 7.03 -13.25 17.75
N GLU A 69 5.89 -13.84 17.40
CA GLU A 69 4.60 -13.15 17.46
C GLU A 69 4.31 -12.64 18.88
N GLY A 70 3.82 -11.41 18.99
CA GLY A 70 3.55 -10.74 20.26
C GLY A 70 4.80 -10.09 20.89
N GLN A 71 6.00 -10.30 20.34
CA GLN A 71 7.22 -9.76 20.90
C GLN A 71 7.36 -8.25 20.64
N GLU A 72 7.83 -7.54 21.67
CA GLU A 72 8.33 -6.17 21.58
C GLU A 72 9.86 -6.19 21.54
N LYS A 73 10.44 -5.41 20.62
CA LYS A 73 11.89 -5.22 20.47
C LYS A 73 12.21 -3.74 20.41
N GLU A 74 13.25 -3.34 21.12
CA GLU A 74 13.84 -2.01 20.99
C GLU A 74 15.30 -2.18 20.57
N ILE A 75 15.66 -1.55 19.46
CA ILE A 75 16.99 -1.67 18.87
C ILE A 75 17.53 -0.30 18.48
N ASP A 76 18.83 -0.13 18.68
CA ASP A 76 19.57 1.01 18.14
C ASP A 76 20.17 0.66 16.79
N LEU A 77 20.03 1.57 15.84
CA LEU A 77 20.50 1.44 14.48
C LEU A 77 21.64 2.43 14.24
N ALA A 78 22.83 1.89 14.02
CA ALA A 78 23.94 2.65 13.46
C ALA A 78 23.58 3.14 12.04
N PRO A 79 24.18 4.24 11.54
CA PRO A 79 23.78 4.81 10.25
C PRO A 79 23.91 3.80 9.10
N GLU A 80 24.91 2.93 9.10
CA GLU A 80 25.13 1.88 8.08
C GLU A 80 24.00 0.84 8.02
N LYS A 81 23.27 0.66 9.12
CA LYS A 81 22.10 -0.22 9.20
C LYS A 81 20.77 0.54 8.99
N ALA A 82 20.83 1.84 8.76
CA ALA A 82 19.69 2.73 8.56
C ALA A 82 19.78 3.46 7.20
N PHE A 83 20.06 4.77 7.20
CA PHE A 83 20.10 5.63 6.00
C PHE A 83 21.50 5.82 5.40
N GLY A 84 22.49 5.05 5.89
CA GLY A 84 23.88 5.14 5.50
C GLY A 84 24.66 6.25 6.19
N GLU A 85 25.97 6.18 6.04
CA GLU A 85 26.89 7.23 6.45
C GLU A 85 26.69 8.50 5.63
N ARG A 86 26.99 9.65 6.26
CA ARG A 86 26.95 10.93 5.55
C ARG A 86 28.17 11.05 4.66
N ASP A 87 27.95 11.21 3.36
CA ASP A 87 29.01 11.35 2.38
C ASP A 87 29.40 12.83 2.23
N GLY A 88 30.63 13.17 2.62
CA GLY A 88 31.18 14.52 2.50
C GLY A 88 31.28 15.01 1.06
N THR A 89 31.41 14.10 0.07
CA THR A 89 31.47 14.47 -1.36
C THR A 89 30.11 14.94 -1.91
N LYS A 90 29.02 14.61 -1.20
CA LYS A 90 27.65 15.08 -1.49
C LYS A 90 27.33 16.42 -0.82
N VAL A 91 28.30 17.04 -0.15
CA VAL A 91 28.17 18.40 0.38
C VAL A 91 28.86 19.36 -0.57
N ARG A 92 28.12 20.37 -1.05
CA ARG A 92 28.62 21.35 -2.03
C ARG A 92 28.44 22.76 -1.53
N ILE A 93 29.39 23.61 -1.84
CA ILE A 93 29.30 25.05 -1.55
C ILE A 93 29.05 25.77 -2.87
N VAL A 94 27.91 26.45 -2.97
CA VAL A 94 27.52 27.23 -4.15
C VAL A 94 27.36 28.71 -3.81
N PRO A 95 27.54 29.63 -4.78
CA PRO A 95 27.18 31.03 -4.60
C PRO A 95 25.68 31.20 -4.35
N ALA A 96 25.31 32.00 -3.34
CA ALA A 96 23.90 32.28 -3.03
C ALA A 96 23.13 32.84 -4.24
N ARG A 97 23.82 33.63 -5.07
CA ARG A 97 23.25 34.21 -6.30
C ARG A 97 22.78 33.17 -7.30
N GLU A 98 23.39 31.98 -7.36
CA GLU A 98 22.95 30.92 -8.27
C GLU A 98 21.58 30.38 -7.87
N LEU A 99 21.35 30.19 -6.57
CA LEU A 99 20.06 29.76 -6.04
C LEU A 99 19.00 30.85 -6.22
N THR A 100 19.33 32.11 -5.91
CA THR A 100 18.38 33.22 -6.05
C THR A 100 17.97 33.47 -7.50
N LYS A 101 18.88 33.26 -8.48
CA LYS A 101 18.54 33.30 -9.91
C LYS A 101 17.52 32.25 -10.32
N GLN A 102 17.45 31.13 -9.60
CA GLN A 102 16.46 30.07 -9.79
C GLN A 102 15.18 30.31 -8.97
N GLY A 103 15.02 31.49 -8.34
CA GLY A 103 13.89 31.79 -7.47
C GLY A 103 13.95 31.14 -6.09
N ILE A 104 15.06 30.50 -5.74
CA ILE A 104 15.24 29.82 -4.46
C ILE A 104 15.75 30.83 -3.43
N THR A 105 15.01 31.01 -2.35
CA THR A 105 15.46 31.80 -1.19
C THR A 105 16.19 30.88 -0.20
N PRO A 106 17.53 30.95 -0.09
CA PRO A 106 18.27 30.02 0.73
C PRO A 106 18.05 30.29 2.22
N LYS A 107 17.56 29.28 2.95
CA LYS A 107 17.39 29.30 4.41
C LYS A 107 17.96 28.01 5.01
N PRO A 108 18.75 28.06 6.09
CA PRO A 108 19.20 26.85 6.79
C PRO A 108 18.03 25.93 7.13
N GLY A 109 18.20 24.63 6.89
CA GLY A 109 17.17 23.59 7.06
C GLY A 109 16.20 23.46 5.89
N ALA A 110 16.13 24.43 4.96
CA ALA A 110 15.22 24.33 3.82
C ALA A 110 15.64 23.20 2.86
N ARG A 111 14.64 22.45 2.39
CA ARG A 111 14.79 21.44 1.34
C ARG A 111 14.54 22.10 0.00
N ILE A 112 15.47 21.95 -0.91
CA ILE A 112 15.47 22.57 -2.24
C ILE A 112 15.75 21.52 -3.29
N GLU A 113 15.31 21.76 -4.52
CA GLU A 113 15.67 20.94 -5.67
C GLU A 113 16.71 21.68 -6.50
N VAL A 114 17.84 21.02 -6.76
CA VAL A 114 18.93 21.57 -7.56
C VAL A 114 19.33 20.53 -8.60
N GLY A 115 19.09 20.86 -9.89
CA GLY A 115 19.42 19.96 -11.00
C GLY A 115 18.69 18.62 -10.95
N GLY A 116 17.42 18.62 -10.52
CA GLY A 116 16.62 17.39 -10.39
C GLY A 116 16.91 16.57 -9.14
N GLN A 117 17.78 17.04 -8.25
CA GLN A 117 18.12 16.36 -7.01
C GLN A 117 17.67 17.17 -5.79
N LEU A 118 16.99 16.50 -4.86
CA LEU A 118 16.63 17.09 -3.58
C LEU A 118 17.87 17.23 -2.70
N ALA A 119 17.98 18.39 -2.05
CA ALA A 119 19.08 18.71 -1.15
C ALA A 119 18.60 19.57 0.02
N THR A 120 19.36 19.58 1.11
CA THR A 120 19.08 20.40 2.29
C THR A 120 20.12 21.50 2.43
N ILE A 121 19.68 22.73 2.63
CA ILE A 121 20.57 23.85 2.92
C ILE A 121 21.09 23.71 4.35
N ARG A 122 22.41 23.59 4.51
CA ARG A 122 23.07 23.45 5.82
C ARG A 122 23.36 24.80 6.46
N SER A 123 23.90 25.73 5.68
CA SER A 123 24.28 27.06 6.16
C SER A 123 24.25 28.07 5.03
N VAL A 124 24.01 29.33 5.38
CA VAL A 124 24.02 30.48 4.49
C VAL A 124 24.90 31.53 5.14
N GLY A 125 25.95 31.98 4.45
CA GLY A 125 26.88 32.96 5.01
C GLY A 125 27.85 33.50 3.95
N SER A 126 28.23 34.77 4.08
CA SER A 126 29.24 35.41 3.22
C SER A 126 28.98 35.25 1.71
N GLY A 127 27.71 35.29 1.30
CA GLY A 127 27.31 35.10 -0.10
C GLY A 127 27.44 33.67 -0.64
N ARG A 128 27.75 32.70 0.22
CA ARG A 128 27.84 31.26 -0.11
C ARG A 128 26.78 30.47 0.65
N VAL A 129 26.37 29.36 0.05
CA VAL A 129 25.38 28.44 0.62
C VAL A 129 25.97 27.04 0.59
N THR A 130 25.96 26.38 1.74
CA THR A 130 26.33 24.96 1.85
C THR A 130 25.08 24.13 1.65
N ILE A 131 25.10 23.27 0.63
CA ILE A 131 24.01 22.39 0.23
C ILE A 131 24.44 20.95 0.45
N ASP A 132 23.54 20.12 0.96
CA ASP A 132 23.80 18.72 1.24
C ASP A 132 22.80 17.81 0.52
N PHE A 133 23.32 16.96 -0.36
CA PHE A 133 22.56 16.01 -1.18
C PHE A 133 22.40 14.62 -0.52
N ASN A 134 22.85 14.44 0.73
CA ASN A 134 22.59 13.21 1.46
C ASN A 134 21.12 13.11 1.87
N HIS A 135 20.68 11.88 2.20
CA HIS A 135 19.41 11.69 2.89
C HIS A 135 19.39 12.53 4.19
N PRO A 136 18.27 13.17 4.56
CA PRO A 136 18.22 14.03 5.76
C PRO A 136 18.67 13.34 7.04
N LEU A 137 18.44 12.03 7.12
CA LEU A 137 18.79 11.17 8.26
C LEU A 137 20.14 10.43 8.11
N ALA A 138 20.90 10.70 7.05
CA ALA A 138 22.22 10.08 6.86
C ALA A 138 23.22 10.52 7.95
N GLY A 139 24.00 9.57 8.45
CA GLY A 139 24.94 9.74 9.56
C GLY A 139 24.29 9.88 10.95
N LYS A 140 22.97 9.72 11.08
CA LYS A 140 22.27 9.74 12.37
C LYS A 140 22.11 8.32 12.92
N GLN A 141 22.31 8.16 14.23
CA GLN A 141 21.83 6.96 14.93
C GLN A 141 20.33 7.04 15.13
N LEU A 142 19.64 5.93 14.95
CA LEU A 142 18.20 5.82 15.15
C LEU A 142 17.90 4.83 16.25
N SER A 143 16.75 5.00 16.89
CA SER A 143 16.15 4.00 17.78
C SER A 143 14.85 3.52 17.14
N ALA A 144 14.65 2.21 17.13
CA ALA A 144 13.46 1.57 16.59
C ALA A 144 12.81 0.72 17.66
N LYS A 145 11.58 1.08 18.02
CA LYS A 145 10.71 0.29 18.88
C LYS A 145 9.70 -0.44 18.01
N ILE A 146 9.69 -1.77 18.04
CA ILE A 146 8.95 -2.61 17.12
C ILE A 146 8.10 -3.60 17.91
N TYR A 147 6.86 -3.78 17.49
CA TYR A 147 5.89 -4.69 18.06
C TYR A 147 5.45 -5.66 16.98
N VAL A 148 5.83 -6.93 17.10
CA VAL A 148 5.36 -7.99 16.20
C VAL A 148 3.93 -8.33 16.57
N ARG A 149 2.96 -7.86 15.80
CA ARG A 149 1.53 -8.07 16.11
C ARG A 149 1.03 -9.43 15.69
N LYS A 150 1.39 -9.86 14.49
CA LYS A 150 0.89 -11.10 13.89
C LYS A 150 1.85 -11.65 12.86
N VAL A 151 2.06 -12.96 12.85
CA VAL A 151 2.67 -13.70 11.75
C VAL A 151 1.53 -14.17 10.84
N VAL A 152 1.57 -13.74 9.58
CA VAL A 152 0.56 -14.05 8.59
C VAL A 152 0.96 -15.35 7.90
N THR A 153 0.35 -16.47 8.31
CA THR A 153 0.68 -17.80 7.78
C THR A 153 -0.20 -18.18 6.60
N GLU A 154 -1.48 -17.84 6.66
CA GLU A 154 -2.48 -18.26 5.67
C GLU A 154 -2.23 -17.62 4.29
N PRO A 155 -2.11 -18.39 3.20
CA PRO A 155 -1.80 -17.84 1.87
C PRO A 155 -2.78 -16.77 1.39
N ALA A 156 -4.08 -17.01 1.55
CA ALA A 156 -5.10 -16.04 1.17
C ALA A 156 -5.03 -14.76 2.01
N GLU A 157 -4.64 -14.86 3.29
CA GLU A 157 -4.43 -13.69 4.15
C GLU A 157 -3.18 -12.90 3.73
N ARG A 158 -2.07 -13.58 3.42
CA ARG A 158 -0.86 -12.93 2.88
C ARG A 158 -1.17 -12.16 1.60
N ILE A 159 -1.95 -12.74 0.67
CA ILE A 159 -2.40 -12.05 -0.56
C ILE A 159 -3.28 -10.85 -0.20
N ARG A 160 -4.18 -10.97 0.79
CA ARG A 160 -5.01 -9.86 1.26
C ARG A 160 -4.17 -8.69 1.81
N GLU A 161 -3.13 -8.98 2.58
CA GLU A 161 -2.23 -7.94 3.08
C GLU A 161 -1.39 -7.30 1.96
N LEU A 162 -1.01 -8.07 0.93
CA LEU A 162 -0.37 -7.53 -0.27
C LEU A 162 -1.30 -6.57 -1.04
N ILE A 163 -2.58 -6.92 -1.15
CA ILE A 163 -3.62 -6.05 -1.72
C ILE A 163 -3.70 -4.77 -0.90
N HIS A 164 -3.88 -4.86 0.41
CA HIS A 164 -3.99 -3.70 1.32
C HIS A 164 -2.82 -2.75 1.18
N ARG A 165 -1.60 -3.29 1.12
CA ARG A 165 -0.38 -2.51 0.95
C ARG A 165 -0.37 -1.67 -0.34
N ARG A 166 -0.99 -2.17 -1.42
CA ARG A 166 -1.02 -1.52 -2.75
C ARG A 166 -2.28 -0.68 -2.98
N ILE A 167 -3.39 -1.03 -2.35
CA ILE A 167 -4.71 -0.42 -2.56
C ILE A 167 -5.26 0.03 -1.20
N ARG A 168 -4.60 1.01 -0.57
CA ARG A 168 -4.87 1.43 0.82
C ARG A 168 -6.21 2.16 1.02
N GLY A 169 -6.78 2.71 -0.06
CA GLY A 169 -8.03 3.46 0.00
C GLY A 169 -9.29 2.59 0.08
N ILE A 170 -9.13 1.26 0.00
CA ILE A 170 -10.26 0.31 -0.07
C ILE A 170 -10.04 -0.76 0.99
N PRO A 171 -11.03 -1.03 1.86
CA PRO A 171 -10.91 -2.06 2.88
C PRO A 171 -10.55 -3.41 2.26
N LYS A 172 -9.47 -4.03 2.75
CA LYS A 172 -8.95 -5.29 2.23
C LYS A 172 -9.94 -6.46 2.32
N GLU A 173 -10.92 -6.36 3.21
CA GLU A 173 -12.01 -7.33 3.38
C GLU A 173 -13.01 -7.31 2.22
N ARG A 174 -13.04 -6.24 1.42
CA ARG A 174 -13.89 -6.13 0.22
C ARG A 174 -13.37 -6.96 -0.95
N PHE A 175 -12.12 -7.39 -0.90
CA PHE A 175 -11.52 -8.24 -1.91
C PHE A 175 -11.76 -9.71 -1.57
N ILE A 176 -12.43 -10.42 -2.49
CA ILE A 176 -12.65 -11.86 -2.34
C ILE A 176 -11.49 -12.57 -3.02
N ILE A 177 -10.83 -13.45 -2.27
CA ILE A 177 -9.64 -14.18 -2.73
C ILE A 177 -9.99 -15.66 -2.72
N SER A 178 -9.84 -16.32 -3.86
CA SER A 178 -9.95 -17.77 -3.97
C SER A 178 -8.68 -18.35 -4.58
N MET A 179 -8.29 -19.52 -4.08
CA MET A 179 -7.12 -20.26 -4.54
C MET A 179 -7.56 -21.67 -4.92
N VAL A 180 -7.44 -22.01 -6.20
CA VAL A 180 -7.82 -23.32 -6.74
C VAL A 180 -6.66 -23.86 -7.57
N GLY A 181 -5.97 -24.87 -7.05
CA GLY A 181 -4.73 -25.37 -7.66
C GLY A 181 -3.67 -24.28 -7.74
N ASN A 182 -3.23 -23.96 -8.96
CA ASN A 182 -2.23 -22.92 -9.24
C ASN A 182 -2.85 -21.58 -9.69
N LEU A 183 -4.18 -21.43 -9.59
CA LEU A 183 -4.92 -20.22 -9.92
C LEU A 183 -5.29 -19.46 -8.65
N VAL A 184 -4.93 -18.18 -8.61
CA VAL A 184 -5.43 -17.20 -7.66
C VAL A 184 -6.43 -16.30 -8.38
N THR A 185 -7.65 -16.21 -7.86
CA THR A 185 -8.66 -15.26 -8.34
C THR A 185 -8.90 -14.21 -7.27
N ILE A 186 -8.80 -12.94 -7.67
CA ILE A 186 -9.05 -11.78 -6.84
C ILE A 186 -10.26 -11.05 -7.44
N GLU A 187 -11.41 -11.18 -6.78
CA GLU A 187 -12.58 -10.39 -7.13
C GLU A 187 -12.40 -8.98 -6.55
N MET A 188 -12.41 -8.02 -7.46
CA MET A 188 -12.20 -6.62 -7.17
C MET A 188 -13.56 -6.00 -6.78
N PRO A 189 -13.64 -5.24 -5.70
CA PRO A 189 -14.85 -4.48 -5.39
C PRO A 189 -15.02 -3.31 -6.37
N GLU A 190 -16.25 -2.86 -6.59
CA GLU A 190 -16.58 -1.85 -7.61
C GLU A 190 -15.83 -0.52 -7.40
N GLU A 191 -15.61 -0.13 -6.14
CA GLU A 191 -14.88 1.10 -5.81
C GLU A 191 -13.40 1.04 -6.23
N ALA A 192 -12.86 -0.16 -6.49
CA ALA A 192 -11.48 -0.33 -6.95
C ALA A 192 -11.33 -0.11 -8.45
N PHE A 193 -12.39 -0.20 -9.25
CA PHE A 193 -12.30 -0.20 -10.71
C PHE A 193 -11.75 1.12 -11.25
N THR A 194 -12.03 2.22 -10.56
CA THR A 194 -11.61 3.58 -10.92
C THR A 194 -10.54 4.15 -10.00
N ALA A 195 -9.98 3.34 -9.10
CA ALA A 195 -8.92 3.78 -8.21
C ALA A 195 -7.69 4.25 -9.02
N GLU A 196 -7.04 5.29 -8.52
CA GLU A 196 -5.82 5.82 -9.14
C GLU A 196 -4.75 4.73 -9.25
N ASP A 197 -4.07 4.68 -10.40
CA ASP A 197 -3.02 3.70 -10.71
C ASP A 197 -3.41 2.21 -10.58
N ILE A 198 -4.70 1.88 -10.58
CA ILE A 198 -5.18 0.51 -10.32
C ILE A 198 -4.53 -0.56 -11.22
N GLN A 199 -4.28 -0.25 -12.49
CA GLN A 199 -3.65 -1.18 -13.42
C GLN A 199 -2.18 -1.45 -13.07
N PHE A 200 -1.45 -0.42 -12.59
CA PHE A 200 -0.09 -0.60 -12.06
C PHE A 200 -0.11 -1.37 -10.74
N ALA A 201 -1.10 -1.13 -9.88
CA ALA A 201 -1.31 -1.88 -8.65
C ALA A 201 -1.54 -3.38 -8.94
N LYS A 202 -2.44 -3.72 -9.87
CA LYS A 202 -2.69 -5.11 -10.33
C LYS A 202 -1.42 -5.77 -10.85
N LYS A 203 -0.69 -5.10 -11.75
CA LYS A 203 0.57 -5.62 -12.31
C LYS A 203 1.64 -5.84 -11.23
N GLY A 204 1.75 -4.90 -10.29
CA GLY A 204 2.67 -5.00 -9.17
C GLY A 204 2.31 -6.15 -8.22
N LEU A 205 1.02 -6.31 -7.93
CA LEU A 205 0.52 -7.39 -7.09
C LEU A 205 0.74 -8.75 -7.74
N ALA A 206 0.44 -8.92 -9.03
CA ALA A 206 0.71 -10.16 -9.74
C ALA A 206 2.20 -10.56 -9.69
N LYS A 207 3.11 -9.58 -9.81
CA LYS A 207 4.56 -9.81 -9.64
C LYS A 207 4.92 -10.24 -8.23
N GLU A 208 4.35 -9.61 -7.21
CA GLU A 208 4.58 -9.99 -5.81
C GLU A 208 4.02 -11.38 -5.51
N ILE A 209 2.82 -11.71 -6.00
CA ILE A 209 2.24 -13.05 -5.86
C ILE A 209 3.14 -14.08 -6.53
N SER A 210 3.57 -13.86 -7.78
CA SER A 210 4.50 -14.75 -8.46
C SER A 210 5.83 -14.91 -7.73
N LYS A 211 6.34 -13.86 -7.07
CA LYS A 211 7.57 -13.90 -6.29
C LYS A 211 7.42 -14.73 -5.00
N TYR A 212 6.32 -14.55 -4.27
CA TYR A 212 6.16 -15.10 -2.93
C TYR A 212 5.36 -16.41 -2.87
N PHE A 213 4.65 -16.76 -3.95
CA PHE A 213 3.85 -17.97 -4.07
C PHE A 213 4.27 -18.71 -5.36
N PRO A 214 5.41 -19.43 -5.35
CA PRO A 214 5.97 -20.04 -6.55
C PRO A 214 5.05 -21.11 -7.19
N ASP A 215 4.14 -21.68 -6.41
CA ASP A 215 3.15 -22.66 -6.90
C ASP A 215 1.99 -22.00 -7.68
N VAL A 216 1.86 -20.67 -7.63
CA VAL A 216 0.84 -19.92 -8.37
C VAL A 216 1.34 -19.66 -9.78
N ALA A 217 0.63 -20.20 -10.77
CA ALA A 217 0.92 -20.00 -12.19
C ALA A 217 0.11 -18.85 -12.80
N THR A 218 -1.11 -18.61 -12.30
CA THR A 218 -2.02 -17.61 -12.86
C THR A 218 -2.65 -16.78 -11.75
N VAL A 219 -2.70 -15.46 -11.95
CA VAL A 219 -3.48 -14.52 -11.14
C VAL A 219 -4.54 -13.89 -12.02
N GLN A 220 -5.81 -14.02 -11.63
CA GLN A 220 -6.94 -13.39 -12.29
C GLN A 220 -7.49 -12.27 -11.42
N PHE A 221 -7.71 -11.11 -12.04
CA PHE A 221 -8.45 -10.00 -11.44
C PHE A 221 -9.83 -9.98 -12.09
N VAL A 222 -10.89 -10.14 -11.29
CA VAL A 222 -12.27 -10.20 -11.77
C VAL A 222 -12.98 -8.91 -11.39
N GLU A 223 -13.53 -8.23 -12.39
CA GLU A 223 -14.39 -7.05 -12.23
C GLU A 223 -15.78 -7.41 -12.77
N SER A 224 -16.80 -7.21 -11.95
CA SER A 224 -18.18 -7.57 -12.27
C SER A 224 -19.03 -6.31 -12.39
N HIS A 225 -19.59 -6.07 -13.58
CA HIS A 225 -20.55 -5.00 -13.82
C HIS A 225 -21.97 -5.56 -13.82
N VAL A 226 -22.75 -5.29 -12.77
CA VAL A 226 -24.14 -5.71 -12.69
C VAL A 226 -25.00 -4.80 -13.57
N LEU A 227 -25.42 -5.30 -14.72
CA LEU A 227 -26.35 -4.60 -15.60
C LEU A 227 -27.78 -4.78 -15.08
N LYS A 228 -28.50 -3.68 -14.83
CA LYS A 228 -29.93 -3.74 -14.58
C LYS A 228 -30.63 -4.29 -15.83
N GLN A 229 -31.18 -5.50 -15.75
CA GLN A 229 -32.07 -5.98 -16.81
C GLN A 229 -33.32 -5.10 -16.80
N PRO A 230 -33.80 -4.61 -17.96
CA PRO A 230 -35.13 -4.03 -18.02
C PRO A 230 -36.13 -5.10 -17.57
N ALA A 231 -37.03 -4.75 -16.65
CA ALA A 231 -38.09 -5.65 -16.23
C ALA A 231 -38.78 -6.18 -17.48
N LYS A 232 -38.79 -7.51 -17.67
CA LYS A 232 -39.61 -8.11 -18.73
C LYS A 232 -41.03 -7.56 -18.55
N PRO A 233 -41.68 -7.04 -19.60
CA PRO A 233 -43.10 -6.71 -19.52
C PRO A 233 -43.82 -7.94 -18.98
N ALA A 234 -44.63 -7.76 -17.93
CA ALA A 234 -45.48 -8.83 -17.45
C ALA A 234 -46.24 -9.41 -18.64
N PRO A 235 -46.33 -10.75 -18.78
CA PRO A 235 -47.12 -11.34 -19.86
C PRO A 235 -48.51 -10.71 -19.80
N GLN A 236 -48.90 -10.04 -20.90
CA GLN A 236 -50.26 -9.53 -21.03
C GLN A 236 -51.20 -10.73 -20.87
N PRO A 237 -52.26 -10.63 -20.06
CA PRO A 237 -53.25 -11.69 -19.97
C PRO A 237 -53.73 -12.00 -21.38
N GLU A 238 -53.59 -13.26 -21.80
CA GLU A 238 -54.13 -13.76 -23.06
C GLU A 238 -55.58 -13.31 -23.16
N ALA A 239 -55.90 -12.56 -24.23
CA ALA A 239 -57.27 -12.18 -24.50
C ALA A 239 -58.12 -13.46 -24.59
N PRO A 240 -59.27 -13.53 -23.90
CA PRO A 240 -60.09 -14.74 -23.91
C PRO A 240 -60.43 -15.13 -25.34
N ALA A 241 -60.19 -16.41 -25.64
CA ALA A 241 -60.48 -17.02 -26.93
C ALA A 241 -61.91 -16.64 -27.36
N LYS A 242 -62.03 -16.03 -28.55
CA LYS A 242 -63.33 -15.80 -29.17
C LYS A 242 -63.98 -17.15 -29.42
N GLU A 243 -65.07 -17.43 -28.71
CA GLU A 243 -66.00 -18.50 -29.05
C GLU A 243 -66.49 -18.29 -30.49
N THR A 244 -66.10 -19.19 -31.38
CA THR A 244 -66.71 -19.34 -32.70
C THR A 244 -68.18 -19.73 -32.54
N PRO A 245 -69.15 -19.02 -33.15
CA PRO A 245 -70.53 -19.43 -33.14
C PRO A 245 -70.69 -20.74 -33.92
N ALA A 246 -71.41 -21.70 -33.32
CA ALA A 246 -71.79 -22.95 -33.97
C ALA A 246 -72.67 -22.65 -35.19
N GLU A 247 -72.18 -23.04 -36.36
CA GLU A 247 -72.92 -23.06 -37.61
C GLU A 247 -74.03 -24.12 -37.50
N GLY A 248 -75.28 -23.68 -37.59
CA GLY A 248 -76.45 -24.54 -37.53
C GLY A 248 -76.48 -25.51 -38.70
N THR A 249 -76.52 -26.80 -38.40
CA THR A 249 -76.83 -27.88 -39.32
C THR A 249 -78.18 -27.66 -40.01
N GLU A 250 -78.15 -27.54 -41.33
CA GLU A 250 -79.27 -27.73 -42.24
C GLU A 250 -79.94 -29.09 -42.00
N ALA A 251 -81.21 -29.06 -41.57
CA ALA A 251 -82.08 -30.22 -41.57
C ALA A 251 -82.62 -30.46 -42.99
N LYS A 252 -82.16 -31.56 -43.58
CA LYS A 252 -82.71 -32.19 -44.80
C LYS A 252 -84.15 -32.62 -44.55
N ALA A 253 -85.08 -32.20 -45.42
CA ALA A 253 -86.35 -32.89 -45.63
C ALA A 253 -86.11 -34.18 -46.44
N PRO A 254 -86.89 -35.24 -46.18
CA PRO A 254 -87.59 -35.87 -47.30
C PRO A 254 -89.01 -36.38 -46.96
N GLN A 255 -89.91 -36.16 -47.92
CA GLN A 255 -91.19 -36.83 -48.21
C GLN A 255 -92.34 -36.74 -47.18
#